data_AF-A0AAD7XIE1-F1
#
_entry.id   AF-A0AAD7XIE1-F1
#
_cell.length_a   1.000
_cell.length_b   1.000
_cell.length_c   1.000
_cell.angle_alpha   90.00
_cell.angle_beta   90.00
_cell.angle_gamma   90.00
#
_symmetry.space_group_name_H-M   'P 1'
#
loop_
_entity.id
_entity.type
_entity.pdbx_description
1 polymer ?
#
loop_
_entity_poly.entity_id
_entity_poly.type
_entity_poly.pdbx_seq_one_letter_code
_entity_poly.pdbx_strand_id
1 'polypeptide(L)'
;MEMLTMDETRETWDCGIACLQMVTGASWEEVLGRCGTRSIWTVDLAQVLHGLEVRFVFATKTLGCDPAYKRLPFYSNDISTDEDRIRRIFSRAEFKIHQKIVSSELLEAILAAGYAVVVLVDLRFLNGEVPSWTYTGHYVVLFAVERGYVAYRDPAADQPELWVKSDDLHKARTAHGTDEDLVVVRLP
;
A
#
# COMPACT_ATOMS: atom_id res chain seq x y z
N MET A 1 4.55 -1.71 -35.26
CA MET A 1 5.26 -2.08 -34.03
C MET A 1 5.90 -0.79 -33.54
N GLU A 2 5.09 0.06 -32.91
CA GLU A 2 5.58 1.33 -32.37
C GLU A 2 6.39 1.02 -31.12
N MET A 3 7.66 1.42 -31.15
CA MET A 3 8.49 1.49 -29.95
C MET A 3 7.93 2.65 -29.12
N LEU A 4 7.18 2.34 -28.07
CA LEU A 4 6.95 3.28 -26.99
C LEU A 4 8.32 3.59 -26.38
N THR A 5 8.67 4.86 -26.31
CA THR A 5 9.94 5.32 -25.74
C THR A 5 9.95 5.03 -24.24
N MET A 6 11.13 4.77 -23.66
CA MET A 6 11.34 4.56 -22.21
C MET A 6 10.83 5.73 -21.30
N ASP A 7 10.31 6.80 -21.89
CA ASP A 7 9.82 8.01 -21.22
C ASP A 7 8.31 7.96 -20.92
N GLU A 8 7.50 7.29 -21.77
CA GLU A 8 6.04 7.17 -21.57
C GLU A 8 5.66 6.17 -20.46
N THR A 9 6.57 5.26 -20.09
CA THR A 9 6.35 4.29 -19.00
C THR A 9 6.51 4.89 -17.60
N ARG A 10 7.16 6.06 -17.46
CA ARG A 10 7.37 6.71 -16.15
C ARG A 10 6.19 7.56 -15.69
N GLU A 11 5.33 8.03 -16.59
CA GLU A 11 4.14 8.83 -16.24
C GLU A 11 2.99 8.00 -15.64
N THR A 12 3.08 6.67 -15.69
CA THR A 12 2.02 5.77 -15.21
C THR A 12 2.44 4.90 -14.02
N TRP A 13 3.70 4.99 -13.59
CA TRP A 13 4.22 4.14 -12.52
C TRP A 13 3.60 4.52 -11.16
N ASP A 14 3.19 3.49 -10.42
CA ASP A 14 2.61 3.57 -9.09
C ASP A 14 3.09 2.36 -8.27
N CYS A 15 3.60 2.61 -7.06
CA CYS A 15 4.12 1.56 -6.18
C CYS A 15 3.04 0.60 -5.67
N GLY A 16 1.79 1.05 -5.53
CA GLY A 16 0.66 0.22 -5.13
C GLY A 16 0.27 -0.79 -6.22
N ILE A 17 0.20 -0.34 -7.47
CA ILE A 17 -0.02 -1.23 -8.63
C ILE A 17 1.11 -2.26 -8.73
N ALA A 18 2.36 -1.83 -8.59
CA ALA A 18 3.52 -2.74 -8.60
C ALA A 18 3.42 -3.79 -7.47
N CYS A 19 3.02 -3.38 -6.26
CA CYS A 19 2.81 -4.30 -5.14
C CYS A 19 1.70 -5.33 -5.43
N LEU A 20 0.58 -4.91 -6.03
CA LEU A 20 -0.48 -5.85 -6.44
C LEU A 20 0.02 -6.84 -7.48
N GLN A 21 0.83 -6.38 -8.43
CA GLN A 21 1.44 -7.25 -9.42
C GLN A 21 2.31 -8.35 -8.78
N MET A 22 3.09 -8.01 -7.75
CA MET A 22 3.91 -8.97 -7.01
C MET A 22 3.10 -10.04 -6.26
N VAL A 23 1.98 -9.66 -5.64
CA VAL A 23 1.19 -10.58 -4.79
C VAL A 23 0.13 -11.36 -5.56
N THR A 24 -0.20 -10.94 -6.79
CA THR A 24 -1.22 -11.60 -7.63
C THR A 24 -0.63 -12.34 -8.83
N GLY A 25 0.53 -11.91 -9.34
CA GLY A 25 1.07 -12.39 -10.61
C GLY A 25 0.34 -11.89 -11.87
N ALA A 26 -0.67 -11.02 -11.73
CA ALA A 26 -1.38 -10.41 -12.84
C ALA A 26 -0.47 -9.45 -13.65
N SER A 27 -0.84 -9.12 -14.90
CA SER A 27 -0.06 -8.16 -15.68
C SER A 27 -0.30 -6.71 -15.20
N TRP A 28 0.65 -5.82 -15.49
CA TRP A 28 0.56 -4.41 -15.12
C TRP A 28 -0.71 -3.77 -15.69
N GLU A 29 -0.99 -4.05 -16.96
CA GLU A 29 -2.15 -3.55 -17.68
C GLU A 29 -3.46 -4.06 -17.09
N GLU A 30 -3.50 -5.30 -16.60
CA GLU A 30 -4.68 -5.85 -15.94
C GLU A 30 -4.94 -5.14 -14.61
N VAL A 31 -3.91 -5.00 -13.77
CA VAL A 31 -4.03 -4.34 -12.46
C VAL A 31 -4.39 -2.86 -12.63
N LEU A 32 -3.67 -2.14 -13.49
CA LEU A 32 -3.90 -0.71 -13.75
C LEU A 32 -5.26 -0.46 -14.41
N GLY A 33 -5.64 -1.29 -15.39
CA GLY A 33 -6.93 -1.20 -16.08
C GLY A 33 -8.12 -1.38 -15.15
N ARG A 34 -7.99 -2.24 -14.12
CA ARG A 34 -9.01 -2.43 -13.08
C ARG A 34 -9.04 -1.31 -12.04
N CYS A 35 -7.92 -0.64 -11.79
CA CYS A 35 -7.84 0.43 -10.79
C CYS A 35 -8.64 1.68 -11.22
N GLY A 36 -8.54 2.05 -12.51
CA GLY A 36 -9.39 3.11 -13.09
C GLY A 36 -9.17 4.53 -12.55
N THR A 37 -8.11 4.76 -11.77
CA THR A 37 -7.70 6.08 -11.25
C THR A 37 -6.18 6.21 -11.25
N ARG A 38 -5.69 7.45 -11.26
CA ARG A 38 -4.27 7.79 -11.06
C ARG A 38 -3.99 8.37 -9.67
N SER A 39 -5.03 8.69 -8.89
CA SER A 39 -4.93 9.06 -7.46
C SER A 39 -5.29 7.83 -6.63
N ILE A 40 -4.31 6.96 -6.41
CA ILE A 40 -4.51 5.63 -5.86
C ILE A 40 -4.49 5.66 -4.33
N TRP A 41 -5.55 5.15 -3.72
CA TRP A 41 -5.65 4.92 -2.29
C TRP A 41 -5.66 3.42 -2.00
N THR A 42 -5.36 3.01 -0.77
CA THR A 42 -5.29 1.57 -0.45
C THR A 42 -6.61 0.86 -0.69
N VAL A 43 -7.75 1.55 -0.52
CA VAL A 43 -9.06 0.98 -0.81
C VAL A 43 -9.29 0.72 -2.31
N ASP A 44 -8.65 1.47 -3.20
CA ASP A 44 -8.66 1.18 -4.64
C ASP A 44 -7.91 -0.12 -4.93
N LEU A 45 -6.75 -0.31 -4.29
CA LEU A 45 -5.98 -1.55 -4.39
C LEU A 45 -6.80 -2.75 -3.90
N ALA A 46 -7.55 -2.58 -2.80
CA ALA A 46 -8.47 -3.59 -2.29
C ALA A 46 -9.61 -3.91 -3.30
N GLN A 47 -10.16 -2.91 -3.99
CA GLN A 47 -11.14 -3.15 -5.06
C GLN A 47 -10.54 -3.94 -6.23
N VAL A 48 -9.31 -3.62 -6.63
CA VAL A 48 -8.61 -4.36 -7.70
C VAL A 48 -8.44 -5.83 -7.31
N LEU A 49 -7.95 -6.11 -6.09
CA LEU A 49 -7.81 -7.47 -5.58
C LEU A 49 -9.15 -8.22 -5.53
N HIS A 50 -10.22 -7.53 -5.15
CA HIS A 50 -11.56 -8.12 -5.13
C HIS A 50 -12.03 -8.48 -6.54
N GLY A 51 -11.83 -7.60 -7.52
CA GLY A 51 -12.15 -7.87 -8.92
C GLY A 51 -11.29 -8.96 -9.57
N LEU A 52 -10.09 -9.21 -9.02
CA LEU A 52 -9.21 -10.34 -9.38
C LEU A 52 -9.53 -11.63 -8.60
N GLU A 53 -10.59 -11.63 -7.78
CA GLU A 53 -11.00 -12.76 -6.95
C GLU A 53 -9.92 -13.25 -5.96
N VAL A 54 -8.99 -12.37 -5.58
CA VAL A 54 -7.94 -12.67 -4.62
C VAL A 54 -8.52 -12.66 -3.20
N ARG A 55 -8.13 -13.63 -2.37
CA ARG A 55 -8.52 -13.64 -0.95
C ARG A 55 -7.60 -12.75 -0.14
N PHE A 56 -8.16 -11.67 0.38
CA PHE A 56 -7.45 -10.72 1.25
C PHE A 56 -8.32 -10.23 2.41
N VAL A 57 -7.68 -9.51 3.33
CA VAL A 57 -8.31 -8.74 4.40
C VAL A 57 -7.73 -7.33 4.37
N PHE A 58 -8.60 -6.31 4.32
CA PHE A 58 -8.18 -4.92 4.45
C PHE A 58 -8.35 -4.46 5.90
N ALA A 59 -7.28 -3.96 6.52
CA ALA A 59 -7.32 -3.30 7.82
C ALA A 59 -6.92 -1.84 7.66
N THR A 60 -7.66 -0.95 8.31
CA THR A 60 -7.45 0.50 8.25
C THR A 60 -7.87 1.15 9.55
N LYS A 61 -7.27 2.30 9.90
CA LYS A 61 -7.74 3.16 10.99
C LYS A 61 -8.98 3.97 10.58
N THR A 62 -9.09 4.33 9.30
CA THR A 62 -10.04 5.32 8.81
C THR A 62 -10.93 4.74 7.71
N LEU A 63 -12.25 4.73 7.93
CA LEU A 63 -13.22 4.42 6.88
C LEU A 63 -13.59 5.70 6.12
N GLY A 64 -12.73 6.11 5.20
CA GLY A 64 -12.88 7.33 4.41
C GLY A 64 -11.57 8.11 4.32
N CYS A 65 -11.66 9.40 4.00
CA CYS A 65 -10.52 10.31 4.07
C CYS A 65 -10.50 10.99 5.44
N ASP A 66 -9.40 10.87 6.20
CA ASP A 66 -9.26 11.63 7.45
C ASP A 66 -9.27 13.14 7.13
N PRO A 67 -10.20 13.93 7.69
CA PRO A 67 -10.22 15.38 7.49
C PRO A 67 -8.90 16.08 7.89
N ALA A 68 -8.09 15.47 8.78
CA ALA A 68 -6.78 15.97 9.17
C ALA A 68 -5.77 16.00 8.00
N TYR A 69 -5.96 15.17 6.97
CA TYR A 69 -5.08 15.10 5.80
C TYR A 69 -5.27 16.27 4.83
N LYS A 70 -6.36 17.03 4.92
CA LYS A 70 -6.58 18.26 4.12
C LYS A 70 -5.45 19.29 4.26
N ARG A 71 -4.64 19.20 5.33
CA ARG A 71 -3.53 20.10 5.63
C ARG A 71 -2.16 19.62 5.10
N LEU A 72 -2.06 18.41 4.54
CA LEU A 72 -0.80 17.89 4.00
C LEU A 72 -0.64 18.30 2.53
N PRO A 73 0.54 18.76 2.08
CA PRO A 73 0.77 19.22 0.70
C PRO A 73 0.46 18.17 -0.38
N PHE A 74 0.65 16.88 -0.08
CA PHE A 74 0.32 15.77 -0.98
C PHE A 74 -1.18 15.61 -1.22
N TYR A 75 -2.00 16.01 -0.25
CA TYR A 75 -3.45 15.77 -0.21
C TYR A 75 -4.29 17.02 -0.47
N SER A 76 -3.68 18.22 -0.50
CA SER A 76 -4.39 19.50 -0.46
C SER A 76 -5.09 19.89 -1.77
N ASN A 77 -4.71 19.32 -2.91
CA ASN A 77 -5.35 19.63 -4.20
C ASN A 77 -6.45 18.63 -4.60
N ASP A 78 -6.40 17.38 -4.14
CA ASP A 78 -7.26 16.27 -4.65
C ASP A 78 -8.16 15.59 -3.60
N ILE A 79 -8.05 15.91 -2.29
CA ILE A 79 -8.92 15.26 -1.30
C ILE A 79 -10.41 15.51 -1.59
N SER A 80 -10.80 16.70 -2.08
CA SER A 80 -12.23 16.98 -2.29
C SER A 80 -12.85 16.18 -3.45
N THR A 81 -12.04 15.78 -4.44
CA THR A 81 -12.47 14.97 -5.60
C THR A 81 -12.46 13.47 -5.27
N ASP A 82 -11.50 13.02 -4.46
CA ASP A 82 -11.40 11.61 -4.06
C ASP A 82 -12.36 11.23 -2.92
N GLU A 83 -12.70 12.16 -2.02
CA GLU A 83 -13.51 11.89 -0.82
C GLU A 83 -14.83 11.17 -1.13
N ASP A 84 -15.54 11.59 -2.18
CA ASP A 84 -16.79 10.94 -2.60
C ASP A 84 -16.56 9.56 -3.21
N ARG A 85 -15.47 9.37 -3.97
CA ARG A 85 -15.10 8.09 -4.56
C ARG A 85 -14.75 7.09 -3.46
N ILE A 86 -13.84 7.46 -2.57
CA ILE A 86 -13.39 6.65 -1.43
C ILE A 86 -14.58 6.25 -0.54
N ARG A 87 -15.44 7.21 -0.18
CA ARG A 87 -16.67 6.92 0.57
C ARG A 87 -17.58 5.91 -0.14
N ARG A 88 -17.77 6.06 -1.45
CA ARG A 88 -18.58 5.14 -2.25
C ARG A 88 -17.99 3.73 -2.25
N ILE A 89 -16.67 3.61 -2.39
CA ILE A 89 -15.97 2.32 -2.34
C ILE A 89 -16.22 1.62 -1.00
N PHE A 90 -15.95 2.30 0.12
CA PHE A 90 -16.17 1.74 1.45
C PHE A 90 -17.63 1.33 1.69
N SER A 91 -18.59 2.15 1.25
CA SER A 91 -20.03 1.87 1.43
C SER A 91 -20.55 0.66 0.63
N ARG A 92 -19.83 0.28 -0.43
CA ARG A 92 -20.21 -0.78 -1.37
C ARG A 92 -19.23 -1.96 -1.37
N ALA A 93 -18.29 -1.98 -0.43
CA ALA A 93 -17.28 -3.02 -0.38
C ALA A 93 -17.90 -4.39 -0.07
N GLU A 94 -17.67 -5.34 -0.97
CA GLU A 94 -18.09 -6.75 -0.81
C GLU A 94 -16.92 -7.63 -0.34
N PHE A 95 -15.89 -7.03 0.25
CA PHE A 95 -14.71 -7.68 0.81
C PHE A 95 -14.54 -7.35 2.30
N LYS A 96 -13.73 -8.16 2.98
CA LYS A 96 -13.56 -8.06 4.44
C LYS A 96 -12.71 -6.84 4.81
N ILE A 97 -13.35 -5.89 5.49
CA ILE A 97 -12.69 -4.70 6.06
C ILE A 97 -12.72 -4.80 7.59
N HIS A 98 -11.60 -4.51 8.24
CA HIS A 98 -11.53 -4.26 9.68
C HIS A 98 -11.09 -2.82 9.93
N GLN A 99 -11.98 -2.02 10.51
CA GLN A 99 -11.58 -0.72 11.04
C GLN A 99 -10.84 -0.92 12.38
N LYS A 100 -9.56 -1.25 12.32
CA LYS A 100 -8.73 -1.49 13.50
C LYS A 100 -7.27 -1.25 13.21
N ILE A 101 -6.55 -0.82 14.23
CA ILE A 101 -5.10 -0.76 14.23
C ILE A 101 -4.55 -2.18 14.49
N VAL A 102 -3.57 -2.60 13.69
CA VAL A 102 -2.86 -3.86 13.86
C VAL A 102 -1.58 -3.59 14.66
N SER A 103 -1.35 -4.32 15.74
CA SER A 103 -0.12 -4.20 16.53
C SER A 103 1.06 -4.85 15.80
N SER A 104 2.30 -4.53 16.19
CA SER A 104 3.48 -5.15 15.59
C SER A 104 3.51 -6.66 15.84
N GLU A 105 3.10 -7.12 17.02
CA GLU A 105 3.03 -8.54 17.36
C GLU A 105 2.03 -9.29 16.47
N LEU A 106 0.87 -8.67 16.20
CA LEU A 106 -0.11 -9.27 15.30
C LEU A 106 0.37 -9.27 13.85
N LEU A 107 1.03 -8.20 13.40
CA LEU A 107 1.63 -8.15 12.06
C LEU A 107 2.70 -9.22 11.88
N GLU A 108 3.61 -9.37 12.84
CA GLU A 108 4.64 -10.42 12.83
C GLU A 108 4.02 -11.81 12.85
N ALA A 109 2.95 -12.03 13.63
CA ALA A 109 2.22 -13.30 13.63
C ALA A 109 1.56 -13.61 12.28
N ILE A 110 1.04 -12.59 11.58
CA ILE A 110 0.49 -12.72 10.23
C ILE A 110 1.59 -13.14 9.23
N LEU A 111 2.75 -12.48 9.28
CA LEU A 111 3.89 -12.81 8.42
C LEU A 111 4.45 -14.20 8.71
N ALA A 112 4.59 -14.57 9.99
CA ALA A 112 5.03 -15.89 10.41
C ALA A 112 4.06 -17.01 9.98
N ALA A 113 2.77 -16.69 9.80
CA ALA A 113 1.77 -17.61 9.27
C ALA A 113 1.80 -17.74 7.74
N GLY A 114 2.73 -17.07 7.05
CA GLY A 114 2.94 -17.18 5.60
C GLY A 114 2.05 -16.28 4.75
N TYR A 115 1.45 -15.24 5.34
CA TYR A 115 0.70 -14.22 4.60
C TYR A 115 1.64 -13.12 4.14
N ALA A 116 1.38 -12.56 2.95
CA ALA A 116 2.00 -11.32 2.50
C ALA A 116 1.14 -10.12 2.92
N VAL A 117 1.76 -8.96 3.10
CA VAL A 117 1.05 -7.73 3.47
C VAL A 117 1.50 -6.59 2.56
N VAL A 118 0.59 -6.06 1.76
CA VAL A 118 0.79 -4.75 1.12
C VAL A 118 0.50 -3.69 2.17
N VAL A 119 1.48 -2.82 2.43
CA VAL A 119 1.41 -1.80 3.49
C VAL A 119 1.76 -0.44 2.92
N LEU A 120 1.02 0.59 3.36
CA LEU A 120 1.40 1.98 3.14
C LEU A 120 2.34 2.43 4.26
N VAL A 121 3.50 2.96 3.89
CA VAL A 121 4.49 3.48 4.83
C VAL A 121 4.86 4.92 4.48
N ASP A 122 5.32 5.67 5.47
CA ASP A 122 6.13 6.86 5.24
C ASP A 122 7.59 6.43 5.01
N LEU A 123 8.03 6.55 3.75
CA LEU A 123 9.31 6.03 3.27
C LEU A 123 10.52 6.56 4.07
N ARG A 124 10.38 7.74 4.69
CA ARG A 124 11.44 8.38 5.49
C ARG A 124 11.89 7.53 6.68
N PHE A 125 10.98 6.74 7.23
CA PHE A 125 11.27 5.89 8.38
C PHE A 125 11.71 4.47 7.97
N LEU A 126 11.60 4.12 6.69
CA LEU A 126 11.94 2.79 6.18
C LEU A 126 13.43 2.65 5.87
N ASN A 127 14.03 3.66 5.21
CA ASN A 127 15.40 3.56 4.68
C ASN A 127 16.48 4.19 5.57
N GLY A 128 16.11 4.84 6.67
CA GLY A 128 17.06 5.51 7.57
C GLY A 128 17.88 6.64 6.93
N GLU A 129 17.64 6.98 5.67
CA GLU A 129 18.29 8.08 4.97
C GLU A 129 17.69 9.44 5.35
N VAL A 130 18.48 10.50 5.10
CA VAL A 130 18.26 11.88 5.57
C VAL A 130 16.79 12.28 5.41
N PRO A 131 16.14 12.79 6.47
CA PRO A 131 14.72 13.09 6.42
C PRO A 131 14.49 14.17 5.36
N SER A 132 13.88 13.76 4.24
CA SER A 132 13.01 14.66 3.50
C SER A 132 12.03 15.27 4.52
N TRP A 133 11.94 16.60 4.57
CA TRP A 133 11.01 17.26 5.49
C TRP A 133 9.55 16.92 5.17
N THR A 134 9.27 16.44 3.97
CA THR A 134 7.92 16.14 3.49
C THR A 134 7.64 14.64 3.56
N TYR A 135 6.46 14.30 4.09
CA TYR A 135 5.88 12.96 4.02
C TYR A 135 5.95 12.42 2.59
N THR A 136 6.37 11.17 2.45
CA THR A 136 6.39 10.43 1.19
C THR A 136 5.73 9.07 1.41
N GLY A 137 4.46 8.96 1.05
CA GLY A 137 3.73 7.69 1.09
C GLY A 137 4.30 6.73 0.04
N HIS A 138 4.54 5.49 0.44
CA HIS A 138 5.08 4.45 -0.43
C HIS A 138 4.49 3.09 -0.06
N TYR A 139 4.10 2.29 -1.06
CA TYR A 139 3.63 0.93 -0.85
C TYR A 139 4.80 -0.06 -0.97
N VAL A 140 4.87 -1.00 -0.03
CA VAL A 140 5.80 -2.13 -0.06
C VAL A 140 5.08 -3.43 0.29
N VAL A 141 5.70 -4.57 -0.05
CA VAL A 141 5.17 -5.90 0.29
C VAL A 141 6.00 -6.52 1.39
N LEU A 142 5.42 -6.71 2.59
CA LEU A 142 6.03 -7.48 3.67
C LEU A 142 5.74 -8.97 3.48
N PHE A 143 6.70 -9.85 3.75
CA PHE A 143 6.49 -11.29 3.51
C PHE A 143 7.17 -12.24 4.50
N ALA A 144 8.07 -11.78 5.36
CA ALA A 144 8.66 -12.63 6.40
C ALA A 144 9.07 -11.82 7.63
N VAL A 145 9.29 -12.52 8.74
CA VAL A 145 9.84 -11.97 9.97
C VAL A 145 10.92 -12.89 10.50
N GLU A 146 12.07 -12.34 10.89
CA GLU A 146 13.15 -13.05 11.54
C GLU A 146 13.86 -12.15 12.56
N ARG A 147 13.98 -12.63 13.81
CA ARG A 147 14.83 -12.02 14.86
C ARG A 147 14.61 -10.51 15.05
N GLY A 148 13.36 -10.05 15.01
CA GLY A 148 13.01 -8.64 15.18
C GLY A 148 13.20 -7.78 13.92
N TYR A 149 13.45 -8.40 12.77
CA TYR A 149 13.45 -7.76 11.46
C TYR A 149 12.32 -8.31 10.59
N VAL A 150 11.78 -7.46 9.72
CA VAL A 150 10.77 -7.81 8.73
C VAL A 150 11.38 -7.74 7.35
N ALA A 151 11.21 -8.81 6.58
CA ALA A 151 11.59 -8.86 5.17
C ALA A 151 10.50 -8.23 4.31
N TYR A 152 10.90 -7.40 3.37
CA TYR A 152 9.99 -6.72 2.45
C TYR A 152 10.57 -6.60 1.05
N ARG A 153 9.68 -6.42 0.07
CA ARG A 153 10.01 -6.02 -1.30
C ARG A 153 9.58 -4.59 -1.51
N ASP A 154 10.49 -3.80 -2.04
CA ASP A 154 10.23 -2.44 -2.48
C ASP A 154 10.17 -2.42 -4.01
N PRO A 155 9.02 -2.06 -4.64
CA PRO A 155 8.91 -1.99 -6.09
C PRO A 155 9.80 -0.93 -6.74
N ALA A 156 10.36 0.00 -5.97
CA ALA A 156 11.30 1.01 -6.43
C ALA A 156 12.78 0.61 -6.21
N ALA A 157 13.04 -0.53 -5.56
CA ALA A 157 14.39 -1.03 -5.32
C ALA A 157 14.77 -2.14 -6.30
N ASP A 158 16.05 -2.19 -6.67
CA ASP A 158 16.59 -3.27 -7.50
C ASP A 158 16.74 -4.58 -6.72
N GLN A 159 16.80 -4.51 -5.39
CA GLN A 159 16.98 -5.67 -4.53
C GLN A 159 15.66 -6.45 -4.40
N PRO A 160 15.66 -7.77 -4.64
CA PRO A 160 14.45 -8.58 -4.56
C PRO A 160 13.95 -8.82 -3.13
N GLU A 161 14.77 -8.46 -2.13
CA GLU A 161 14.49 -8.60 -0.71
C GLU A 161 15.32 -7.56 0.08
N LEU A 162 14.64 -6.86 0.97
CA LEU A 162 15.20 -5.90 1.91
C LEU A 162 14.74 -6.25 3.32
N TRP A 163 15.45 -5.76 4.33
CA TRP A 163 15.16 -6.03 5.74
C TRP A 163 15.14 -4.73 6.53
N VAL A 164 14.11 -4.57 7.36
CA VAL A 164 13.93 -3.41 8.24
C VAL A 164 13.69 -3.87 9.68
N LYS A 165 14.15 -3.11 10.67
CA LYS A 165 13.82 -3.40 12.07
C LYS A 165 12.32 -3.23 12.29
N SER A 166 11.73 -4.11 13.09
CA SER A 166 10.29 -4.09 13.34
C SER A 166 9.83 -2.77 13.96
N ASP A 167 10.66 -2.15 14.81
CA ASP A 167 10.38 -0.83 15.39
C ASP A 167 10.38 0.29 14.35
N ASP A 168 11.29 0.24 13.37
CA ASP A 168 11.39 1.27 12.33
C ASP A 168 10.26 1.11 11.31
N LEU A 169 9.91 -0.13 10.95
CA LEU A 169 8.69 -0.43 10.19
C LEU A 169 7.43 0.04 10.91
N HIS A 170 7.34 -0.20 12.23
CA HIS A 170 6.20 0.25 13.02
C HIS A 170 6.05 1.77 12.93
N LYS A 171 7.14 2.53 13.17
CA LYS A 171 7.15 3.99 12.98
C LYS A 171 6.72 4.39 11.57
N ALA A 172 7.21 3.69 10.55
CA ALA A 172 6.93 3.99 9.14
C ALA A 172 5.46 3.79 8.79
N ARG A 173 4.86 2.66 9.18
CA ARG A 173 3.46 2.33 8.86
C ARG A 173 2.44 3.06 9.72
N THR A 174 2.83 3.55 10.90
CA THR A 174 1.93 4.33 11.79
C THR A 174 2.15 5.84 11.70
N ALA A 175 2.97 6.29 10.75
CA ALA A 175 3.16 7.71 10.50
C ALA A 175 1.87 8.39 10.05
N HIS A 176 1.72 9.67 10.37
CA HIS A 176 0.55 10.44 9.95
C HIS A 176 0.45 10.50 8.42
N GLY A 177 -0.70 10.09 7.87
CA GLY A 177 -0.95 10.04 6.42
C GLY A 177 -1.02 8.62 5.84
N THR A 178 -0.65 7.59 6.59
CA THR A 178 -0.71 6.19 6.12
C THR A 178 -2.05 5.51 6.38
N ASP A 179 -2.93 6.11 7.19
CA ASP A 179 -4.13 5.49 7.77
C ASP A 179 -3.90 4.14 8.48
N GLU A 180 -2.63 3.79 8.73
CA GLU A 180 -2.21 2.47 9.19
C GLU A 180 -2.77 1.34 8.31
N ASP A 181 -2.88 1.62 7.01
CA ASP A 181 -3.49 0.74 6.02
C ASP A 181 -2.66 -0.52 5.76
N LEU A 182 -3.31 -1.68 5.86
CA LEU A 182 -2.74 -3.00 5.59
C LEU A 182 -3.69 -3.85 4.75
N VAL A 183 -3.18 -4.40 3.66
CA VAL A 183 -3.87 -5.41 2.86
C VAL A 183 -3.16 -6.74 3.05
N VAL A 184 -3.76 -7.61 3.87
CA VAL A 184 -3.23 -8.95 4.17
C VAL A 184 -3.71 -9.91 3.09
N VAL A 185 -2.77 -10.43 2.31
CA VAL A 185 -3.03 -11.31 1.17
C VAL A 185 -2.55 -12.72 1.50
N ARG A 186 -3.38 -13.71 1.19
CA ARG A 186 -2.94 -15.10 1.19
C ARG A 186 -2.31 -15.39 -0.17
N LEU A 187 -1.00 -15.64 -0.19
CA LEU A 187 -0.32 -16.10 -1.41
C LEU A 187 -0.91 -17.46 -1.85
N PRO A 188 -1.05 -17.70 -3.18
CA PRO A 188 -1.59 -18.94 -3.72
C PRO A 188 -0.83 -20.19 -3.29
#